data_AF-A0A660XY56-F1
#
_entry.id   AF-A0A660XY56-F1
#
_cell.length_a   1.000
_cell.length_b   1.000
_cell.length_c   1.000
_cell.angle_alpha   90.00
_cell.angle_beta   90.00
_cell.angle_gamma   90.00
#
_symmetry.space_group_name_H-M   'P 1'
#
loop_
_entity.id
_entity.type
_entity.pdbx_description
1 polymer ?
#
loop_
_entity_poly.entity_id
_entity_poly.type
_entity_poly.pdbx_seq_one_letter_code
_entity_poly.pdbx_strand_id
1 'polypeptide(L)'
;MELLKTYWHQSRSPFYSLLFTLPLLIAYELMIFSFNHSDIVGLRNGADILFRQFFGLFNVYGFYFVGFVVLSALLISYYFHNRRKDEEIFHFQFFILMLLESVIFAFLMFVFVQKIGSVLLMNGNTPDRKEMIVLALGAGVYEEFIFRVILISGFTFFLRDILRLHSVTAAVIAVITASMIFSIFHYMGVLGDAFQVKTFLLRFAAGVFLSVLYVLRGYGITAYTHTIYDLLVILI
;
A
#
# COMPACT_ATOMS: atom_id res chain seq x y z
N MET A 1 19.19 5.73 22.99
CA MET A 1 18.08 6.69 22.75
C MET A 1 18.19 7.36 21.38
N GLU A 2 19.40 7.60 20.86
CA GLU A 2 19.59 8.13 19.49
C GLU A 2 19.19 7.12 18.40
N LEU A 3 19.66 5.87 18.46
CA LEU A 3 19.35 4.86 17.44
C LEU A 3 17.85 4.65 17.19
N LEU A 4 17.03 4.69 18.24
CA LEU A 4 15.56 4.57 18.13
C LEU A 4 14.93 5.79 17.44
N LYS A 5 15.44 7.00 17.73
CA LYS A 5 14.98 8.22 17.06
C LYS A 5 15.39 8.20 15.58
N THR A 6 16.63 7.81 15.29
CA THR A 6 17.13 7.65 13.92
C THR A 6 16.32 6.60 13.17
N TYR A 7 16.08 5.43 13.78
CA TYR A 7 15.20 4.40 13.22
C TYR A 7 13.82 4.97 12.88
N TRP A 8 13.18 5.65 13.84
CA TRP A 8 11.84 6.19 13.66
C TRP A 8 11.76 7.19 12.50
N HIS A 9 12.77 8.05 12.35
CA HIS A 9 12.85 9.04 11.28
C HIS A 9 13.15 8.38 9.92
N GLN A 10 14.16 7.51 9.86
CA GLN A 10 14.62 6.88 8.62
C GLN A 10 13.59 5.91 8.05
N SER A 11 13.01 5.04 8.87
CA SER A 11 11.99 4.06 8.43
C SER A 11 10.76 4.72 7.80
N ARG A 12 10.43 5.96 8.20
CA ARG A 12 9.34 6.76 7.62
C ARG A 12 9.71 7.48 6.34
N SER A 13 10.99 7.56 6.02
CA SER A 13 11.46 8.30 4.84
C SER A 13 10.99 7.61 3.55
N PRO A 14 10.72 8.37 2.48
CA PRO A 14 10.41 7.80 1.18
C PRO A 14 11.50 6.85 0.67
N PHE A 15 12.77 7.12 1.01
CA PHE A 15 13.90 6.34 0.52
C PHE A 15 13.93 4.94 1.11
N TYR A 16 13.90 4.83 2.45
CA TYR A 16 13.81 3.53 3.12
C TYR A 16 12.49 2.82 2.78
N SER A 17 11.38 3.55 2.69
CA SER A 17 10.09 2.95 2.35
C SER A 17 10.11 2.31 0.96
N LEU A 18 10.59 3.02 -0.06
CA LEU A 18 10.67 2.49 -1.42
C LEU A 18 11.62 1.29 -1.49
N LEU A 19 12.84 1.43 -0.95
CA LEU A 19 13.83 0.35 -0.94
C LEU A 19 13.32 -0.89 -0.20
N PHE A 20 12.61 -0.69 0.91
CA PHE A 20 12.00 -1.78 1.67
C PHE A 20 10.91 -2.49 0.87
N THR A 21 10.10 -1.79 0.08
CA THR A 21 9.02 -2.39 -0.74
C THR A 21 9.48 -3.07 -2.03
N LEU A 22 10.73 -2.86 -2.48
CA LEU A 22 11.23 -3.45 -3.72
C LEU A 22 11.11 -4.99 -3.79
N PRO A 23 11.42 -5.75 -2.73
CA PRO A 23 11.26 -7.21 -2.78
C PRO A 23 9.82 -7.64 -3.03
N LEU A 24 8.82 -6.96 -2.42
CA LEU A 24 7.40 -7.25 -2.67
C LEU A 24 7.02 -6.97 -4.12
N LEU A 25 7.44 -5.82 -4.64
CA LEU A 25 7.19 -5.44 -6.02
C LEU A 25 7.81 -6.44 -7.00
N ILE A 26 9.09 -6.78 -6.82
CA ILE A 26 9.78 -7.72 -7.70
C ILE A 26 9.08 -9.08 -7.65
N ALA A 27 8.71 -9.56 -6.46
CA ALA A 27 7.99 -10.82 -6.32
C ALA A 27 6.61 -10.78 -7.01
N TYR A 28 5.86 -9.68 -6.88
CA TYR A 28 4.59 -9.48 -7.56
C TYR A 28 4.75 -9.51 -9.09
N GLU A 29 5.66 -8.72 -9.64
CA GLU A 29 5.88 -8.63 -11.09
C GLU A 29 6.39 -9.95 -11.69
N LEU A 30 7.31 -10.64 -11.02
CA LEU A 30 7.80 -11.95 -11.47
C LEU A 30 6.70 -13.01 -11.49
N MET A 31 5.82 -13.01 -10.48
CA MET A 31 4.72 -13.96 -10.45
C MET A 31 3.67 -13.61 -11.49
N ILE A 32 3.29 -12.34 -11.63
CA ILE A 32 2.36 -11.91 -12.69
C ILE A 32 2.88 -12.24 -14.09
N PHE A 33 4.18 -12.05 -14.32
CA PHE A 33 4.80 -12.46 -15.58
C PHE A 33 4.65 -13.96 -15.83
N SER A 34 4.70 -14.78 -14.78
CA SER A 34 4.51 -16.24 -14.88
C SER A 34 3.04 -16.65 -15.07
N PHE A 35 2.08 -15.90 -14.51
CA PHE A 35 0.64 -16.22 -14.60
C PHE A 35 -0.02 -15.66 -15.87
N ASN A 36 0.41 -14.49 -16.34
CA ASN A 36 -0.26 -13.75 -17.40
C ASN A 36 0.50 -13.86 -18.72
N HIS A 37 -0.24 -14.20 -19.78
CA HIS A 37 0.29 -14.27 -21.15
C HIS A 37 -0.03 -12.99 -21.96
N SER A 38 -0.64 -11.98 -21.33
CA SER A 38 -0.97 -10.70 -21.97
C SER A 38 -0.83 -9.51 -21.00
N ASP A 39 -0.55 -8.33 -21.53
CA ASP A 39 -0.35 -7.09 -20.76
C ASP A 39 -1.64 -6.51 -20.15
N ILE A 40 -2.80 -6.82 -20.74
CA ILE A 40 -4.08 -6.18 -20.40
C ILE A 40 -5.02 -7.16 -19.69
N VAL A 41 -5.10 -8.40 -20.15
CA VAL A 41 -5.99 -9.43 -19.61
C VAL A 41 -5.17 -10.42 -18.79
N GLY A 42 -5.51 -10.57 -17.51
CA GLY A 42 -4.81 -11.49 -16.62
C GLY A 42 -5.04 -11.18 -15.14
N LEU A 43 -4.56 -12.07 -14.28
CA LEU A 43 -4.58 -11.92 -12.83
C LEU A 43 -3.73 -10.72 -12.42
N ARG A 44 -4.35 -9.67 -11.91
CA ARG A 44 -3.68 -8.45 -11.45
C ARG A 44 -4.42 -7.86 -10.26
N ASN A 45 -3.68 -7.21 -9.36
CA ASN A 45 -4.28 -6.42 -8.31
C ASN A 45 -5.05 -5.22 -8.91
N GLY A 46 -6.16 -4.82 -8.29
CA GLY A 46 -7.00 -3.75 -8.80
C GLY A 46 -6.27 -2.41 -8.96
N ALA A 47 -5.39 -2.04 -8.02
CA ALA A 47 -4.62 -0.80 -8.10
C ALA A 47 -3.57 -0.84 -9.24
N ASP A 48 -2.99 -2.00 -9.53
CA ASP A 48 -2.13 -2.18 -10.72
C ASP A 48 -2.93 -1.96 -12.03
N ILE A 49 -4.14 -2.52 -12.11
CA ILE A 49 -5.04 -2.29 -13.25
C ILE A 49 -5.34 -0.80 -13.44
N LEU A 50 -5.63 -0.06 -12.35
CA LEU A 50 -5.86 1.38 -12.41
C LEU A 50 -4.65 2.14 -12.99
N PHE A 51 -3.44 1.80 -12.56
CA PHE A 51 -2.23 2.42 -13.12
C PHE A 51 -2.12 2.14 -14.63
N ARG A 52 -2.25 0.88 -15.04
CA ARG A 52 -2.14 0.51 -16.46
C ARG A 52 -3.21 1.18 -17.31
N GLN A 53 -4.44 1.29 -16.82
CA GLN A 53 -5.51 2.01 -17.51
C GLN A 53 -5.22 3.50 -17.65
N PHE A 54 -4.76 4.16 -16.57
CA PHE A 54 -4.39 5.58 -16.61
C PHE A 54 -3.28 5.86 -17.63
N PHE A 55 -2.24 5.03 -17.66
CA PHE A 55 -1.15 5.19 -18.63
C PHE A 55 -1.53 4.74 -20.05
N GLY A 56 -2.47 3.80 -20.19
CA GLY A 56 -3.09 3.45 -21.45
C GLY A 56 -3.76 4.65 -22.13
N LEU A 57 -4.28 5.63 -21.38
CA LEU A 57 -4.81 6.89 -21.94
C LEU A 57 -3.75 7.68 -22.74
N PHE A 58 -2.48 7.49 -22.43
CA PHE A 58 -1.34 8.12 -23.11
C PHE A 58 -0.66 7.18 -24.11
N ASN A 59 -1.28 6.05 -24.45
CA ASN A 59 -0.73 4.99 -25.30
C ASN A 59 0.57 4.37 -24.76
N VAL A 60 0.77 4.39 -23.44
CA VAL A 60 1.91 3.72 -22.80
C VAL A 60 1.46 2.33 -22.37
N TYR A 61 1.97 1.32 -23.07
CA TYR A 61 1.68 -0.09 -22.81
C TYR A 61 3.00 -0.87 -22.56
N GLY A 62 2.92 -1.95 -21.80
CA GLY A 62 4.00 -2.93 -21.66
C GLY A 62 4.61 -3.07 -20.26
N PHE A 63 5.15 -4.27 -19.99
CA PHE A 63 5.81 -4.69 -18.75
C PHE A 63 6.88 -3.72 -18.21
N TYR A 64 7.54 -2.94 -19.07
CA TYR A 64 8.65 -2.06 -18.68
C TYR A 64 8.23 -0.82 -17.89
N PHE A 65 6.94 -0.47 -17.90
CA PHE A 65 6.47 0.76 -17.29
C PHE A 65 6.55 0.75 -15.76
N VAL A 66 6.22 -0.37 -15.12
CA VAL A 66 6.33 -0.53 -13.67
C VAL A 66 7.78 -0.31 -13.21
N GLY A 67 8.73 -0.93 -13.90
CA GLY A 67 10.16 -0.76 -13.63
C GLY A 67 10.60 0.70 -13.79
N PHE A 68 10.07 1.42 -14.78
CA PHE A 68 10.34 2.83 -14.98
C PHE A 68 9.78 3.72 -13.86
N VAL A 69 8.54 3.49 -13.41
CA VAL A 69 7.94 4.25 -12.29
C VAL A 69 8.73 4.04 -11.02
N VAL A 70 9.12 2.80 -10.74
CA VAL A 70 9.83 2.43 -9.51
C VAL A 70 11.25 3.00 -9.52
N LEU A 71 11.94 2.90 -10.66
CA LEU A 71 13.24 3.54 -10.83
C LEU A 71 13.13 5.06 -10.68
N SER A 72 12.12 5.68 -11.29
CA SER A 72 11.89 7.12 -11.16
C SER A 72 11.61 7.53 -9.71
N ALA A 73 10.76 6.77 -9.01
CA ALA A 73 10.45 7.00 -7.60
C ALA A 73 11.70 6.85 -6.72
N LEU A 74 12.53 5.82 -6.96
CA LEU A 74 13.80 5.62 -6.26
C LEU A 74 14.78 6.77 -6.53
N LEU A 75 14.95 7.19 -7.79
CA LEU A 75 15.85 8.29 -8.16
C LEU A 75 15.41 9.61 -7.55
N ILE A 76 14.11 9.92 -7.61
CA ILE A 76 13.53 11.11 -6.98
C ILE A 76 13.73 11.06 -5.47
N SER A 77 13.42 9.92 -4.86
CA SER A 77 13.57 9.75 -3.43
C SER A 77 15.03 9.83 -2.98
N TYR A 78 15.96 9.23 -3.73
CA TYR A 78 17.39 9.31 -3.49
C TYR A 78 17.89 10.76 -3.63
N TYR A 79 17.47 11.47 -4.67
CA TYR A 79 17.79 12.88 -4.87
C TYR A 79 17.36 13.75 -3.69
N PHE A 80 16.12 13.58 -3.21
CA PHE A 80 15.63 14.33 -2.05
C PHE A 80 16.24 13.88 -0.73
N HIS A 81 16.57 12.59 -0.59
CA HIS A 81 17.28 12.07 0.57
C HIS A 81 18.69 12.69 0.67
N ASN A 82 19.45 12.69 -0.43
CA ASN A 82 20.82 13.21 -0.48
C ASN A 82 20.93 14.74 -0.31
N ARG A 83 19.80 15.47 -0.42
CA ARG A 83 19.74 16.91 -0.15
C ARG A 83 19.41 17.28 1.29
N ARG A 84 19.04 16.31 2.13
CA ARG A 84 18.97 16.55 3.57
C ARG A 84 20.40 16.73 4.04
N LYS A 85 20.70 17.88 4.65
CA LYS A 85 22.06 18.28 5.06
C LYS A 85 22.63 17.40 6.18
N ASP A 86 21.83 16.51 6.73
CA ASP A 86 22.26 15.52 7.69
C ASP A 86 22.77 14.32 6.88
N GLU A 87 24.08 14.07 6.92
CA GLU A 87 24.73 12.84 6.45
C GLU A 87 24.26 11.67 7.32
N GLU A 88 22.97 11.34 7.23
CA GLU A 88 22.36 10.25 7.94
C GLU A 88 22.92 8.94 7.35
N ILE A 89 23.79 8.29 8.12
CA ILE A 89 24.42 7.01 7.75
C ILE A 89 23.32 6.02 7.36
N PHE A 90 23.53 5.30 6.26
CA PHE A 90 22.65 4.23 5.82
C PHE A 90 22.77 3.01 6.74
N HIS A 91 21.65 2.55 7.27
CA HIS A 91 21.53 1.47 8.25
C HIS A 91 20.67 0.34 7.71
N PHE A 92 21.31 -0.64 7.06
CA PHE A 92 20.63 -1.82 6.52
C PHE A 92 19.86 -2.61 7.60
N GLN A 93 20.32 -2.60 8.85
CA GLN A 93 19.67 -3.29 9.97
C GLN A 93 18.25 -2.78 10.23
N PHE A 94 17.92 -1.56 9.81
CA PHE A 94 16.58 -1.01 9.98
C PHE A 94 15.52 -1.76 9.17
N PHE A 95 15.88 -2.42 8.05
CA PHE A 95 14.92 -3.23 7.31
C PHE A 95 14.44 -4.45 8.10
N ILE A 96 15.29 -5.03 8.94
CA ILE A 96 14.89 -6.13 9.85
C ILE A 96 13.89 -5.61 10.88
N LEU A 97 14.16 -4.44 11.47
CA LEU A 97 13.25 -3.82 12.43
C LEU A 97 11.92 -3.42 11.80
N MET A 98 11.95 -2.87 10.57
CA MET A 98 10.75 -2.53 9.81
C MET A 98 9.91 -3.78 9.52
N LEU A 99 10.55 -4.92 9.18
CA LEU A 99 9.84 -6.19 8.98
C LEU A 99 9.19 -6.68 10.27
N LEU A 100 9.92 -6.69 11.39
CA LEU A 100 9.37 -7.09 12.69
C LEU A 100 8.19 -6.18 13.10
N GLU A 101 8.34 -4.87 12.93
CA GLU A 101 7.27 -3.91 13.18
C GLU A 101 6.04 -4.17 12.30
N SER A 102 6.26 -4.46 11.01
CA SER A 102 5.19 -4.75 10.06
C SER A 102 4.43 -6.01 10.44
N VAL A 103 5.13 -7.06 10.89
CA VAL A 103 4.55 -8.30 11.41
C VAL A 103 3.68 -8.00 12.64
N ILE A 104 4.17 -7.23 13.60
CA ILE A 104 3.41 -6.86 14.80
C ILE A 104 2.13 -6.13 14.40
N PHE A 105 2.21 -5.12 13.52
CA PHE A 105 1.02 -4.40 13.07
C PHE A 105 0.07 -5.28 12.25
N ALA A 106 0.56 -6.22 11.46
CA ALA A 106 -0.27 -7.16 10.72
C ALA A 106 -1.07 -8.08 11.67
N PHE A 107 -0.44 -8.58 12.73
CA PHE A 107 -1.15 -9.34 13.77
C PHE A 107 -2.16 -8.49 14.53
N LEU A 108 -1.81 -7.25 14.87
CA LEU A 108 -2.75 -6.31 15.51
C LEU A 108 -3.95 -6.04 14.60
N MET A 109 -3.72 -5.82 13.31
CA MET A 109 -4.77 -5.63 12.30
C MET A 109 -5.63 -6.89 12.17
N PHE A 110 -5.02 -8.07 12.13
CA PHE A 110 -5.73 -9.35 12.08
C PHE A 110 -6.70 -9.50 13.26
N VAL A 111 -6.22 -9.31 14.49
CA VAL A 111 -7.07 -9.37 15.69
C VAL A 111 -8.15 -8.27 15.67
N PHE A 112 -7.80 -7.06 15.26
CA PHE A 112 -8.73 -5.93 15.17
C PHE A 112 -9.90 -6.23 14.21
N VAL A 113 -9.59 -6.69 13.00
CA VAL A 113 -10.60 -7.02 11.98
C VAL A 113 -11.46 -8.19 12.44
N GLN A 114 -10.86 -9.26 12.97
CA GLN A 114 -11.61 -10.43 13.44
C GLN A 114 -12.58 -10.11 14.58
N LYS A 115 -12.21 -9.18 15.48
CA LYS A 115 -13.11 -8.69 16.55
C LYS A 115 -14.27 -7.86 16.02
N ILE A 116 -14.06 -7.06 14.97
CA ILE A 116 -15.13 -6.26 14.34
C ILE A 116 -16.10 -7.15 13.57
N GLY A 117 -15.59 -8.22 12.96
CA GLY A 117 -16.42 -9.29 12.44
C GLY A 117 -15.58 -10.35 11.73
N SER A 118 -15.91 -11.61 11.99
CA SER A 118 -15.43 -12.71 11.15
C SER A 118 -16.04 -12.55 9.76
N VAL A 119 -15.21 -12.22 8.77
CA VAL A 119 -15.62 -12.25 7.37
C VAL A 119 -14.81 -13.33 6.70
N LEU A 120 -15.41 -14.50 6.55
CA LEU A 120 -15.02 -15.44 5.51
C LEU A 120 -15.59 -14.88 4.21
N LEU A 121 -14.75 -14.21 3.42
CA LEU A 121 -15.08 -13.84 2.05
C LEU A 121 -15.00 -15.10 1.19
N MET A 122 -16.04 -15.93 1.23
CA MET A 122 -16.18 -17.07 0.31
C MET A 122 -17.28 -16.74 -0.69
N ASN A 123 -16.89 -16.17 -1.83
CA ASN A 123 -17.74 -16.11 -3.02
C ASN A 123 -17.25 -17.14 -4.05
N GLY A 124 -18.16 -17.80 -4.75
CA GLY A 124 -17.97 -19.07 -5.48
C GLY A 124 -17.05 -19.09 -6.70
N ASN A 125 -16.16 -18.11 -6.88
CA ASN A 125 -15.05 -18.11 -7.84
C ASN A 125 -13.78 -17.57 -7.15
N THR A 126 -13.45 -18.10 -5.97
CA THR A 126 -12.22 -17.72 -5.27
C THR A 126 -11.01 -18.06 -6.15
N PRO A 127 -10.13 -17.09 -6.45
CA PRO A 127 -8.85 -17.36 -7.11
C PRO A 127 -8.10 -18.49 -6.40
N ASP A 128 -7.25 -19.22 -7.12
CA ASP A 128 -6.41 -20.23 -6.48
C ASP A 128 -5.54 -19.58 -5.39
N ARG A 129 -5.13 -20.35 -4.38
CA ARG A 129 -4.35 -19.83 -3.25
C ARG A 129 -3.09 -19.09 -3.73
N LYS A 130 -2.45 -19.57 -4.79
CA LYS A 130 -1.28 -18.91 -5.39
C LYS A 130 -1.66 -17.55 -5.98
N GLU A 131 -2.81 -17.47 -6.65
CA GLU A 131 -3.31 -16.23 -7.24
C GLU A 131 -3.65 -15.21 -6.14
N MET A 132 -4.26 -15.65 -5.04
CA MET A 132 -4.52 -14.79 -3.87
C MET A 132 -3.22 -14.24 -3.27
N ILE A 133 -2.15 -15.05 -3.17
CA ILE A 133 -0.84 -14.60 -2.70
C ILE A 133 -0.27 -13.52 -3.63
N VAL A 134 -0.38 -13.69 -4.95
CA VAL A 134 0.04 -12.66 -5.91
C VAL A 134 -0.75 -11.37 -5.69
N LEU A 135 -2.08 -11.45 -5.58
CA LEU A 135 -2.93 -10.29 -5.34
C LEU A 135 -2.60 -9.57 -4.02
N ALA A 136 -2.25 -10.30 -2.96
CA ALA A 136 -1.84 -9.77 -1.66
C ALA A 136 -0.50 -8.99 -1.71
N LEU A 137 0.46 -9.46 -2.52
CA LEU A 137 1.68 -8.69 -2.76
C LEU A 137 1.37 -7.39 -3.50
N GLY A 138 0.49 -7.48 -4.52
CA GLY A 138 0.05 -6.32 -5.28
C GLY A 138 -0.70 -5.31 -4.42
N ALA A 139 -1.53 -5.78 -3.49
CA ALA A 139 -2.26 -4.92 -2.57
C ALA A 139 -1.31 -4.12 -1.69
N GLY A 140 -0.33 -4.78 -1.06
CA GLY A 140 0.64 -4.09 -0.21
C GLY A 140 1.47 -3.05 -0.97
N VAL A 141 1.80 -3.29 -2.24
CA VAL A 141 2.58 -2.32 -3.04
C VAL A 141 1.66 -1.26 -3.67
N TYR A 142 0.79 -1.66 -4.59
CA TYR A 142 0.04 -0.73 -5.43
C TYR A 142 -1.11 -0.06 -4.69
N GLU A 143 -1.88 -0.78 -3.88
CA GLU A 143 -2.98 -0.15 -3.16
C GLU A 143 -2.45 0.82 -2.11
N GLU A 144 -1.45 0.45 -1.32
CA GLU A 144 -0.85 1.39 -0.36
C GLU A 144 -0.24 2.60 -1.05
N PHE A 145 0.39 2.42 -2.21
CA PHE A 145 0.91 3.56 -2.95
C PHE A 145 -0.21 4.50 -3.43
N ILE A 146 -1.30 3.98 -4.01
CA ILE A 146 -2.42 4.82 -4.46
C ILE A 146 -3.14 5.46 -3.27
N PHE A 147 -3.67 4.65 -2.36
CA PHE A 147 -4.59 5.16 -1.34
C PHE A 147 -3.87 5.95 -0.26
N ARG A 148 -2.59 5.67 0.01
CA ARG A 148 -1.88 6.31 1.12
C ARG A 148 -0.90 7.34 0.57
N VAL A 149 0.02 6.95 -0.31
CA VAL A 149 0.99 7.92 -0.84
C VAL A 149 0.31 8.97 -1.70
N ILE A 150 -0.48 8.58 -2.69
CA ILE A 150 -1.12 9.55 -3.61
C ILE A 150 -2.32 10.24 -2.95
N LEU A 151 -3.33 9.50 -2.48
CA LEU A 151 -4.57 10.13 -2.00
C LEU A 151 -4.39 10.89 -0.69
N ILE A 152 -3.74 10.32 0.35
CA ILE A 152 -3.59 11.04 1.62
C ILE A 152 -2.70 12.27 1.42
N SER A 153 -1.59 12.17 0.68
CA SER A 153 -0.75 13.34 0.41
C SER A 153 -1.48 14.38 -0.44
N GLY A 154 -2.22 13.95 -1.46
CA GLY A 154 -3.00 14.82 -2.34
C GLY A 154 -4.11 15.57 -1.59
N PHE A 155 -4.91 14.86 -0.79
CA PHE A 155 -5.94 15.48 0.04
C PHE A 155 -5.33 16.39 1.11
N THR A 156 -4.25 15.95 1.77
CA THR A 156 -3.58 16.78 2.78
C THR A 156 -3.05 18.07 2.15
N PHE A 157 -2.41 17.99 0.98
CA PHE A 157 -1.94 19.15 0.23
C PHE A 157 -3.09 20.09 -0.14
N PHE A 158 -4.15 19.55 -0.74
CA PHE A 158 -5.32 20.34 -1.12
C PHE A 158 -5.97 21.03 0.08
N LEU A 159 -6.25 20.28 1.16
CA LEU A 159 -6.95 20.77 2.34
C LEU A 159 -6.10 21.76 3.15
N ARG A 160 -4.81 21.45 3.35
CA ARG A 160 -3.90 22.27 4.17
C ARG A 160 -3.32 23.45 3.39
N ASP A 161 -2.80 23.22 2.19
CA ASP A 161 -2.01 24.22 1.48
C ASP A 161 -2.88 25.10 0.56
N ILE A 162 -3.96 24.56 -0.01
CA ILE A 162 -4.89 25.33 -0.85
C ILE A 162 -6.04 25.91 -0.03
N LEU A 163 -6.77 25.06 0.72
CA LEU A 163 -7.91 25.49 1.54
C LEU A 163 -7.52 26.04 2.92
N ARG A 164 -6.23 25.99 3.28
CA ARG A 164 -5.67 26.59 4.52
C ARG A 164 -6.31 26.05 5.81
N LEU A 165 -6.77 24.80 5.80
CA LEU A 165 -7.23 24.13 7.02
C LEU A 165 -6.04 23.83 7.95
N HIS A 166 -6.32 23.74 9.25
CA HIS A 166 -5.32 23.33 10.23
C HIS A 166 -4.77 21.92 9.89
N SER A 167 -3.45 21.72 10.04
CA SER A 167 -2.76 20.50 9.59
C SER A 167 -3.37 19.21 10.12
N VAL A 168 -3.79 19.20 11.39
CA VAL A 168 -4.42 18.02 12.01
C VAL A 168 -5.79 17.75 11.37
N THR A 169 -6.59 18.80 11.17
CA THR A 169 -7.92 18.69 10.55
C THR A 169 -7.81 18.19 9.10
N ALA A 170 -6.87 18.74 8.33
CA ALA A 170 -6.58 18.28 6.98
C ALA A 170 -6.17 16.79 6.95
N ALA A 171 -5.29 16.36 7.86
CA ALA A 171 -4.87 14.97 7.95
C ALA A 171 -6.01 14.02 8.32
N VAL A 172 -6.86 14.39 9.28
CA VAL A 172 -8.03 13.58 9.69
C VAL A 172 -9.01 13.42 8.53
N ILE A 173 -9.34 14.52 7.84
CA ILE A 173 -10.25 14.47 6.67
C ILE A 173 -9.62 13.62 5.55
N ALA A 174 -8.32 13.77 5.29
CA ALA A 174 -7.62 12.98 4.27
C ALA A 174 -7.65 11.48 4.59
N VAL A 175 -7.39 11.09 5.86
CA VAL A 175 -7.46 9.70 6.33
C VAL A 175 -8.86 9.12 6.13
N ILE A 176 -9.89 9.83 6.59
CA ILE A 176 -11.29 9.37 6.47
C ILE A 176 -11.67 9.23 5.00
N THR A 177 -11.38 10.24 4.18
CA THR A 177 -11.75 10.25 2.77
C THR A 177 -11.04 9.16 1.98
N ALA A 178 -9.72 9.00 2.17
CA ALA A 178 -8.96 7.93 1.53
C ALA A 178 -9.46 6.53 1.94
N SER A 179 -9.82 6.35 3.21
CA SER A 179 -10.36 5.09 3.72
C SER A 179 -11.75 4.77 3.18
N MET A 180 -12.60 5.80 2.99
CA MET A 180 -13.90 5.63 2.32
C MET A 180 -13.71 5.21 0.87
N ILE A 181 -12.82 5.89 0.13
CA ILE A 181 -12.53 5.56 -1.28
C ILE A 181 -11.95 4.14 -1.38
N PHE A 182 -11.03 3.76 -0.49
CA PHE A 182 -10.50 2.40 -0.40
C PHE A 182 -11.60 1.35 -0.21
N SER A 183 -12.55 1.60 0.69
CA SER A 183 -13.68 0.68 0.90
C SER A 183 -14.57 0.59 -0.34
N ILE A 184 -14.93 1.73 -0.95
CA ILE A 184 -15.73 1.78 -2.19
C ILE A 184 -15.04 1.00 -3.31
N PHE A 185 -13.71 1.14 -3.44
CA PHE A 185 -12.93 0.50 -4.49
C PHE A 185 -13.08 -1.02 -4.54
N HIS A 186 -13.30 -1.67 -3.39
CA HIS A 186 -13.48 -3.12 -3.31
C HIS A 186 -14.82 -3.63 -3.87
N TYR A 187 -15.74 -2.73 -4.23
CA TYR A 187 -17.02 -3.06 -4.87
C TYR A 187 -17.01 -2.70 -6.36
N MET A 188 -15.87 -2.27 -6.90
CA MET A 188 -15.74 -1.81 -8.28
C MET A 188 -15.04 -2.85 -9.15
N GLY A 189 -15.39 -2.86 -10.44
CA GLY A 189 -14.79 -3.76 -11.43
C GLY A 189 -15.37 -5.17 -11.43
N VAL A 190 -14.87 -6.00 -12.35
CA VAL A 190 -15.41 -7.34 -12.61
C VAL A 190 -15.20 -8.31 -11.44
N LEU A 191 -14.13 -8.09 -10.65
CA LEU A 191 -13.80 -8.87 -9.45
C LEU A 191 -14.22 -8.14 -8.16
N GLY A 192 -14.99 -7.06 -8.26
CA GLY A 192 -15.51 -6.36 -7.09
C GLY A 192 -16.53 -7.20 -6.34
N ASP A 193 -16.55 -7.08 -5.02
CA ASP A 193 -17.52 -7.79 -4.19
C ASP A 193 -18.94 -7.27 -4.41
N ALA A 194 -19.94 -8.10 -4.10
CA ALA A 194 -21.30 -7.63 -3.92
C ALA A 194 -21.34 -6.68 -2.70
N PHE A 195 -21.95 -5.50 -2.90
CA PHE A 195 -22.01 -4.51 -1.84
C PHE A 195 -22.78 -5.03 -0.62
N GLN A 196 -22.11 -5.03 0.53
CA GLN A 196 -22.72 -5.31 1.83
C GLN A 196 -22.20 -4.29 2.85
N VAL A 197 -23.11 -3.73 3.66
CA VAL A 197 -22.76 -2.72 4.67
C VAL A 197 -21.71 -3.25 5.65
N LYS A 198 -21.81 -4.53 6.05
CA LYS A 198 -20.85 -5.14 6.99
C LYS A 198 -19.42 -5.17 6.42
N THR A 199 -19.24 -5.66 5.20
CA THR A 199 -17.91 -5.71 4.57
C THR A 199 -17.41 -4.32 4.22
N PHE A 200 -18.31 -3.37 3.91
CA PHE A 200 -17.96 -1.97 3.67
C PHE A 200 -17.40 -1.30 4.92
N LEU A 201 -18.07 -1.46 6.07
CA LEU A 201 -17.61 -0.89 7.34
C LEU A 201 -16.31 -1.54 7.82
N LEU A 202 -16.16 -2.85 7.61
CA LEU A 202 -14.93 -3.56 7.94
C LEU A 202 -13.74 -3.10 7.10
N ARG A 203 -13.92 -2.97 5.78
CA ARG A 203 -12.89 -2.41 4.88
C ARG A 203 -12.60 -0.95 5.16
N PHE A 204 -13.60 -0.17 5.52
CA PHE A 204 -13.41 1.21 5.94
C PHE A 204 -12.55 1.28 7.21
N ALA A 205 -12.84 0.45 8.21
CA ALA A 205 -12.05 0.37 9.44
C ALA A 205 -10.61 -0.11 9.20
N ALA A 206 -10.42 -1.13 8.35
CA ALA A 206 -9.10 -1.57 7.89
C ALA A 206 -8.35 -0.46 7.14
N GLY A 207 -9.06 0.27 6.28
CA GLY A 207 -8.58 1.45 5.58
C GLY A 207 -8.05 2.50 6.55
N VAL A 208 -8.84 2.85 7.57
CA VAL A 208 -8.45 3.83 8.61
C VAL A 208 -7.22 3.35 9.37
N PHE A 209 -7.16 2.07 9.75
CA PHE A 209 -6.00 1.49 10.43
C PHE A 209 -4.72 1.68 9.61
N LEU A 210 -4.74 1.27 8.33
CA LEU A 210 -3.60 1.40 7.43
C LEU A 210 -3.25 2.87 7.13
N SER A 211 -4.25 3.75 6.99
CA SER A 211 -4.03 5.18 6.79
C SER A 211 -3.38 5.85 8.00
N VAL A 212 -3.77 5.48 9.22
CA VAL A 212 -3.13 5.96 10.45
C VAL A 212 -1.70 5.41 10.54
N LEU A 213 -1.51 4.11 10.26
CA LEU A 213 -0.18 3.51 10.23
C LEU A 213 0.74 4.22 9.23
N TYR A 214 0.24 4.54 8.04
CA TYR A 214 0.98 5.30 7.03
C TYR A 214 1.40 6.68 7.54
N VAL A 215 0.48 7.44 8.14
CA VAL A 215 0.80 8.77 8.67
C VAL A 215 1.88 8.67 9.75
N LEU A 216 1.85 7.62 10.58
CA LEU A 216 2.78 7.43 11.69
C LEU A 216 4.12 6.81 11.30
N ARG A 217 4.14 5.88 10.34
CA ARG A 217 5.27 4.96 10.05
C ARG A 217 5.70 4.94 8.59
N GLY A 218 4.95 5.57 7.70
CA GLY A 218 5.30 5.71 6.29
C GLY A 218 4.87 4.51 5.44
N TYR A 219 5.20 4.59 4.15
CA TYR A 219 4.74 3.66 3.12
C TYR A 219 5.28 2.24 3.33
N GLY A 220 6.57 2.06 3.62
CA GLY A 220 7.19 0.74 3.64
C GLY A 220 6.62 -0.21 4.69
N ILE A 221 6.47 0.27 5.93
CA ILE A 221 5.88 -0.53 7.01
C ILE A 221 4.41 -0.82 6.71
N THR A 222 3.66 0.16 6.19
CA THR A 222 2.24 -0.01 5.86
C THR A 222 2.03 -1.06 4.76
N ALA A 223 2.88 -1.03 3.71
CA ALA A 223 2.87 -1.99 2.62
C ALA A 223 3.09 -3.43 3.10
N TYR A 224 4.13 -3.66 3.90
CA TYR A 224 4.39 -4.98 4.48
C TYR A 224 3.31 -5.40 5.47
N THR A 225 2.79 -4.48 6.29
CA THR A 225 1.68 -4.79 7.20
C THR A 225 0.45 -5.28 6.43
N HIS A 226 0.07 -4.59 5.36
CA HIS A 226 -1.08 -4.99 4.54
C HIS A 226 -0.83 -6.35 3.87
N THR A 227 0.32 -6.53 3.22
CA THR A 227 0.68 -7.83 2.61
C THR A 227 0.68 -8.96 3.62
N ILE A 228 1.32 -8.78 4.79
CA ILE A 228 1.39 -9.83 5.81
C ILE A 228 0.00 -10.12 6.38
N TYR A 229 -0.83 -9.09 6.59
CA TYR A 229 -2.22 -9.27 7.02
C TYR A 229 -3.01 -10.12 6.01
N ASP A 230 -2.92 -9.81 4.72
CA ASP A 230 -3.60 -10.58 3.67
C ASP A 230 -3.09 -12.03 3.62
N LEU A 231 -1.77 -12.23 3.73
CA LEU A 231 -1.19 -13.56 3.80
C LEU A 231 -1.69 -14.33 5.03
N LEU A 232 -1.82 -13.68 6.20
CA LEU A 232 -2.40 -14.33 7.39
C LEU A 232 -3.85 -14.76 7.12
N VAL A 233 -4.66 -13.91 6.48
CA VAL A 233 -6.04 -14.25 6.10
C VAL A 233 -6.12 -15.39 5.07
N ILE A 234 -5.15 -15.49 4.16
CA ILE A 234 -5.08 -16.57 3.15
C ILE A 234 -4.59 -17.90 3.76
N LEU A 235 -3.70 -17.82 4.77
CA LEU A 235 -3.00 -18.99 5.29
C LEU A 235 -3.69 -19.66 6.50
N ILE A 236 -4.51 -18.92 7.24
CA ILE A 236 -5.17 -19.33 8.49
C ILE A 236 -6.67 -19.48 8.27
#